data_AF-A0A821HSZ1-F1
#
_entry.id   AF-A0A821HSZ1-F1
#
_cell.length_a   1.000
_cell.length_b   1.000
_cell.length_c   1.000
_cell.angle_alpha   90.00
_cell.angle_beta   90.00
_cell.angle_gamma   90.00
#
_symmetry.space_group_name_H-M   'P 1'
#
loop_
_entity.id
_entity.type
_entity.pdbx_description
1 polymer ?
#
loop_
_entity_poly.entity_id
_entity_poly.type
_entity_poly.pdbx_seq_one_letter_code
_entity_poly.pdbx_strand_id
1 'polypeptide(L)'
;MSNTVTTTSTTTTTETTTAVPNPLNTGDNAWMMTSTALVLMMTPALAIFYAGLVHRKNVLNQLFLAFVCMGVIFVQWVLFGFSFAFGDPISVGFGSFDDAALRFNGDRFDPFYCATFPLLTYAAYQGTFAIVTCAIISGSIVGRIRLIPYIIFIFVWSTVCYDPMAHWVWGSNGWLRTYGTLDFAGGTVVHILSGVSGITAAVIIGKRHDYEYRPNTAHNLPLTVLGSGLLWVGWIGFNAGSAVAANGLASLALVNTNAAAASGLLTWIFLDLIRGRVSISGACCGPLIGLVAVTPASGFIQPGWALLFGIIPTLLIYIAILYKHNIGIDDTLDVGIMHGGGKLFRYAKILFF
;
A
#
# COMPACT_ATOMS: atom_id res chain seq x y z
N MET A 1 -53.09 5.98 71.86
CA MET A 1 -53.00 5.13 70.65
C MET A 1 -52.60 6.05 69.50
N SER A 2 -51.31 6.04 69.16
CA SER A 2 -50.71 6.91 68.15
C SER A 2 -50.46 6.08 66.90
N ASN A 3 -51.19 6.35 65.82
CA ASN A 3 -50.97 5.72 64.51
C ASN A 3 -50.35 6.74 63.57
N THR A 4 -49.01 6.80 63.56
CA THR A 4 -48.25 7.54 62.57
C THR A 4 -48.13 6.65 61.33
N VAL A 5 -48.84 7.01 60.26
CA VAL A 5 -48.71 6.36 58.96
C VAL A 5 -47.43 6.86 58.31
N THR A 6 -46.41 6.01 58.25
CA THR A 6 -45.17 6.27 57.52
C THR A 6 -45.44 6.08 56.03
N THR A 7 -45.57 7.16 55.28
CA THR A 7 -45.56 7.14 53.81
C THR A 7 -44.14 6.90 53.32
N THR A 8 -43.82 5.66 52.99
CA THR A 8 -42.58 5.32 52.28
C THR A 8 -42.73 5.79 50.83
N SER A 9 -42.13 6.95 50.50
CA SER A 9 -41.99 7.37 49.10
C SER A 9 -40.95 6.46 48.44
N THR A 10 -41.41 5.48 47.68
CA THR A 10 -40.54 4.71 46.78
C THR A 10 -40.09 5.65 45.68
N THR A 11 -38.94 6.29 45.86
CA THR A 11 -38.26 7.01 44.78
C THR A 11 -37.79 5.97 43.78
N THR A 12 -38.60 5.70 42.76
CA THR A 12 -38.17 4.96 41.59
C THR A 12 -37.12 5.82 40.90
N THR A 13 -35.84 5.66 41.25
CA THR A 13 -34.73 6.11 40.42
C THR A 13 -34.83 5.37 39.11
N THR A 14 -35.46 6.01 38.13
CA THR A 14 -35.35 5.63 36.73
C THR A 14 -33.89 5.82 36.39
N GLU A 15 -33.08 4.77 36.53
CA GLU A 15 -31.78 4.68 35.87
C GLU A 15 -32.06 4.82 34.38
N THR A 16 -31.97 6.06 33.92
CA THR A 16 -31.91 6.35 32.50
C THR A 16 -30.55 5.80 32.10
N THR A 17 -30.49 4.52 31.72
CA THR A 17 -29.38 3.97 30.96
C THR A 17 -29.33 4.79 29.68
N THR A 18 -28.59 5.90 29.71
CA THR A 18 -28.17 6.60 28.51
C THR A 18 -27.39 5.57 27.72
N ALA A 19 -28.05 4.93 26.76
CA ALA A 19 -27.39 4.05 25.81
C ALA A 19 -26.23 4.86 25.25
N VAL A 20 -25.00 4.42 25.54
CA VAL A 20 -23.81 4.99 24.92
C VAL A 20 -24.09 4.97 23.41
N PRO A 21 -24.11 6.13 22.73
CA PRO A 21 -24.43 6.16 21.31
C PRO A 21 -23.52 5.18 20.59
N ASN A 22 -24.11 4.28 19.80
CA ASN A 22 -23.32 3.35 18.99
C ASN A 22 -22.38 4.18 18.11
N PRO A 23 -21.04 4.09 18.29
CA PRO A 23 -20.09 4.88 17.52
C PRO A 23 -20.07 4.50 16.04
N LEU A 24 -20.70 3.38 15.68
CA LEU A 24 -20.75 2.88 14.31
C LEU A 24 -21.43 3.84 13.35
N ASN A 25 -20.64 4.37 12.42
CA ASN A 25 -21.10 4.93 11.17
C ASN A 25 -21.09 3.83 10.11
N THR A 26 -22.28 3.42 9.66
CA THR A 26 -22.42 2.37 8.65
C THR A 26 -21.84 2.75 7.29
N GLY A 27 -21.83 4.05 6.95
CA GLY A 27 -21.20 4.57 5.73
C GLY A 27 -19.68 4.46 5.76
N ASP A 28 -19.06 4.80 6.89
CA ASP A 28 -17.61 4.65 7.07
C ASP A 28 -17.21 3.18 7.02
N ASN A 29 -17.93 2.30 7.73
CA ASN A 29 -17.62 0.86 7.72
C ASN A 29 -17.80 0.24 6.32
N ALA A 30 -18.88 0.61 5.60
CA ALA A 30 -19.09 0.16 4.23
C ALA A 30 -17.96 0.63 3.30
N TRP A 31 -17.56 1.90 3.39
CA TRP A 31 -16.44 2.44 2.64
C TRP A 31 -15.13 1.72 2.93
N MET A 32 -14.84 1.40 4.20
CA MET A 32 -13.61 0.70 4.57
C MET A 32 -13.61 -0.77 4.13
N MET A 33 -14.74 -1.47 4.19
CA MET A 33 -14.86 -2.83 3.63
C MET A 33 -14.70 -2.83 2.11
N THR A 34 -15.30 -1.87 1.41
CA THR A 34 -15.11 -1.70 -0.05
C THR A 34 -13.66 -1.36 -0.38
N SER A 35 -13.05 -0.43 0.35
CA SER A 35 -11.64 -0.06 0.17
C SER A 35 -10.71 -1.25 0.40
N THR A 36 -10.99 -2.09 1.40
CA THR A 36 -10.27 -3.34 1.65
C THR A 36 -10.33 -4.28 0.43
N ALA A 37 -11.52 -4.47 -0.16
CA ALA A 37 -11.67 -5.30 -1.35
C ALA A 37 -10.91 -4.72 -2.57
N LEU A 38 -10.94 -3.40 -2.74
CA LEU A 38 -10.21 -2.70 -3.80
C LEU A 38 -8.69 -2.85 -3.65
N VAL A 39 -8.17 -2.72 -2.43
CA VAL A 39 -6.72 -2.88 -2.17
C VAL A 39 -6.31 -4.35 -2.30
N LEU A 40 -7.13 -5.29 -1.82
CA LEU A 40 -6.85 -6.72 -2.00
C LEU A 40 -6.76 -7.08 -3.49
N MET A 41 -7.61 -6.50 -4.35
CA MET A 41 -7.58 -6.65 -5.81
C MET A 41 -6.26 -6.19 -6.43
N MET A 42 -5.54 -5.24 -5.81
CA MET A 42 -4.27 -4.75 -6.34
C MET A 42 -3.22 -5.86 -6.43
N THR A 43 -3.25 -6.85 -5.53
CA THR A 43 -2.26 -7.95 -5.54
C THR A 43 -2.40 -8.88 -6.76
N PRO A 44 -3.57 -9.45 -7.07
CA PRO A 44 -3.75 -10.19 -8.32
C PRO A 44 -3.65 -9.28 -9.56
N ALA A 45 -4.06 -8.01 -9.48
CA ALA A 45 -3.86 -7.05 -10.58
C ALA A 45 -2.37 -6.82 -10.89
N LEU A 46 -1.54 -6.67 -9.85
CA LEU A 46 -0.08 -6.59 -9.96
C LEU A 46 0.50 -7.86 -10.57
N ALA A 47 -0.01 -9.02 -10.15
CA ALA A 47 0.40 -10.30 -10.70
C ALA A 47 0.14 -10.38 -12.22
N ILE A 48 -1.03 -9.93 -12.66
CA ILE A 48 -1.43 -9.86 -14.07
C ILE A 48 -0.58 -8.84 -14.83
N PHE A 49 -0.33 -7.67 -14.24
CA PHE A 49 0.52 -6.62 -14.80
C PHE A 49 1.94 -7.15 -15.05
N TYR A 50 2.58 -7.72 -14.03
CA TYR A 50 3.91 -8.31 -14.13
C TYR A 50 3.93 -9.52 -15.06
N ALA A 51 2.92 -10.38 -15.05
CA ALA A 51 2.80 -11.54 -15.94
C ALA A 51 2.80 -11.14 -17.43
N GLY A 52 2.25 -9.97 -17.77
CA GLY A 52 2.29 -9.44 -19.12
C GLY A 52 3.68 -8.99 -19.58
N LEU A 53 4.51 -8.52 -18.64
CA LEU A 53 5.84 -7.97 -18.88
C LEU A 53 6.96 -9.02 -18.83
N VAL A 54 6.80 -10.08 -18.05
CA VAL A 54 7.81 -11.16 -17.97
C VAL A 54 7.76 -12.08 -19.19
N HIS A 55 8.87 -12.77 -19.45
CA HIS A 55 8.95 -13.81 -20.47
C HIS A 55 7.96 -14.96 -20.19
N ARG A 56 7.39 -15.57 -21.25
CA ARG A 56 6.40 -16.68 -21.20
C ARG A 56 6.69 -17.74 -20.14
N LYS A 57 7.94 -18.20 -20.07
CA LYS A 57 8.41 -19.24 -19.12
C LYS A 57 8.20 -18.88 -17.64
N ASN A 58 8.10 -17.59 -17.31
CA ASN A 58 7.99 -17.07 -15.94
C ASN A 58 6.57 -16.63 -15.57
N VAL A 59 5.60 -16.66 -16.49
CA VAL A 59 4.24 -16.14 -16.27
C VAL A 59 3.55 -16.85 -15.09
N LEU A 60 3.54 -18.19 -15.10
CA LEU A 60 2.91 -18.96 -14.02
C LEU A 60 3.61 -18.74 -12.68
N ASN A 61 4.95 -18.62 -12.70
CA ASN A 61 5.71 -18.30 -11.50
C ASN A 61 5.33 -16.92 -10.95
N GLN A 62 5.22 -15.89 -11.80
CA GLN A 62 4.83 -14.55 -11.37
C GLN A 62 3.44 -14.53 -10.74
N LEU A 63 2.46 -15.20 -11.36
CA LEU A 63 1.11 -15.29 -10.81
C LEU A 63 1.13 -16.00 -9.45
N PHE A 64 1.86 -17.11 -9.36
CA PHE A 64 1.92 -17.91 -8.15
C PHE A 64 2.59 -17.17 -6.97
N LEU A 65 3.68 -16.43 -7.22
CA LEU A 65 4.34 -15.64 -6.16
C LEU A 65 3.40 -14.61 -5.52
N ALA A 66 2.52 -13.98 -6.31
CA ALA A 66 1.54 -13.02 -5.78
C ALA A 66 0.46 -13.71 -4.93
N PHE A 67 -0.06 -14.87 -5.37
CA PHE A 67 -1.02 -15.65 -4.58
C PHE A 67 -0.42 -16.16 -3.26
N VAL A 68 0.85 -16.57 -3.30
CA VAL A 68 1.60 -16.98 -2.11
C VAL A 68 1.72 -15.82 -1.12
N CYS A 69 1.94 -14.58 -1.58
CA CYS A 69 1.91 -13.40 -0.71
C CYS A 69 0.57 -13.23 -0.01
N MET A 70 -0.54 -13.36 -0.74
CA MET A 70 -1.88 -13.21 -0.14
C MET A 70 -2.10 -14.19 1.02
N GLY A 71 -1.70 -15.45 0.85
CA GLY A 71 -1.84 -16.45 1.91
C GLY A 71 -0.86 -16.25 3.07
N VAL A 72 0.44 -16.20 2.77
CA VAL A 72 1.50 -16.18 3.80
C VAL A 72 1.43 -14.90 4.63
N ILE A 73 1.25 -13.75 3.98
CA ILE A 73 1.25 -12.46 4.69
C ILE A 73 -0.03 -12.29 5.49
N PHE A 74 -1.20 -12.70 4.98
CA PHE A 74 -2.43 -12.59 5.79
C PHE A 74 -2.41 -13.53 7.00
N VAL A 75 -1.82 -14.74 6.87
CA VAL A 75 -1.59 -15.62 8.02
C VAL A 75 -0.67 -14.95 9.04
N GLN A 76 0.47 -14.40 8.61
CA GLN A 76 1.39 -13.69 9.50
C GLN A 76 0.72 -12.47 10.17
N TRP A 77 -0.08 -11.72 9.41
CA TRP A 77 -0.83 -10.56 9.86
C TRP A 77 -1.82 -10.89 10.98
N VAL A 78 -2.62 -11.96 10.77
CA VAL A 78 -3.58 -12.44 11.77
C VAL A 78 -2.86 -12.97 13.00
N LEU A 79 -1.79 -13.76 12.82
CA LEU A 79 -1.06 -14.35 13.96
C LEU A 79 -0.48 -13.28 14.88
N PHE A 80 0.18 -12.26 14.33
CA PHE A 80 0.76 -11.19 15.14
C PHE A 80 1.08 -9.89 14.40
N GLY A 81 1.13 -9.86 13.07
CA GLY A 81 1.58 -8.67 12.32
C GLY A 81 0.74 -7.42 12.61
N PHE A 82 -0.59 -7.57 12.69
CA PHE A 82 -1.47 -6.46 13.09
C PHE A 82 -1.10 -5.91 14.47
N SER A 83 -0.95 -6.81 15.45
CA SER A 83 -0.59 -6.42 16.81
C SER A 83 0.76 -5.70 16.85
N PHE A 84 1.74 -6.21 16.11
CA PHE A 84 3.08 -5.63 16.11
C PHE A 84 3.12 -4.24 15.45
N ALA A 85 2.30 -4.02 14.43
CA ALA A 85 2.18 -2.75 13.73
C ALA A 85 1.31 -1.72 14.48
N PHE A 86 0.14 -2.14 15.01
CA PHE A 86 -0.92 -1.23 15.46
C PHE A 86 -1.40 -1.48 16.90
N GLY A 87 -0.93 -2.53 17.56
CA GLY A 87 -1.25 -2.81 18.96
C GLY A 87 -0.66 -1.78 19.91
N ASP A 88 -1.05 -1.89 21.19
CA ASP A 88 -0.61 -0.96 22.23
C ASP A 88 0.93 -0.88 22.29
N PRO A 89 1.50 0.30 22.48
CA PRO A 89 2.93 0.47 22.37
C PRO A 89 3.73 -0.14 23.51
N ILE A 90 4.70 -0.99 23.18
CA ILE A 90 5.71 -1.46 24.15
C ILE A 90 6.85 -0.43 24.26
N SER A 91 7.21 0.21 23.15
CA SER A 91 8.28 1.20 23.09
C SER A 91 8.06 2.19 21.94
N VAL A 92 8.92 3.21 21.84
CA VAL A 92 8.89 4.25 20.78
C VAL A 92 8.95 3.68 19.35
N GLY A 93 9.38 2.43 19.17
CA GLY A 93 9.55 1.81 17.86
C GLY A 93 8.74 0.53 17.61
N PHE A 94 7.96 0.03 18.57
CA PHE A 94 7.34 -1.29 18.45
C PHE A 94 5.97 -1.37 19.15
N GLY A 95 4.99 -1.95 18.44
CA GLY A 95 3.71 -2.36 19.02
C GLY A 95 3.82 -3.63 19.85
N SER A 96 2.77 -3.92 20.60
CA SER A 96 2.69 -5.11 21.45
C SER A 96 2.28 -6.37 20.71
N PHE A 97 2.32 -7.50 21.41
CA PHE A 97 1.72 -8.76 20.96
C PHE A 97 0.37 -9.01 21.64
N ASP A 98 -0.21 -7.98 22.28
CA ASP A 98 -1.45 -8.12 23.04
C ASP A 98 -2.70 -8.24 22.18
N ASP A 99 -2.60 -8.04 20.88
CA ASP A 99 -3.68 -8.25 19.92
C ASP A 99 -3.34 -9.38 18.93
N ALA A 100 -2.36 -10.23 19.29
CA ALA A 100 -2.02 -11.43 18.53
C ALA A 100 -3.24 -12.33 18.33
N ALA A 101 -3.24 -13.06 17.22
CA ALA A 101 -4.37 -13.84 16.72
C ALA A 101 -5.67 -13.02 16.48
N LEU A 102 -5.57 -11.69 16.42
CA LEU A 102 -6.72 -10.78 16.38
C LEU A 102 -7.75 -11.12 17.46
N ARG A 103 -7.29 -11.33 18.71
CA ARG A 103 -8.12 -11.82 19.82
C ARG A 103 -9.22 -10.86 20.32
N PHE A 104 -9.58 -9.87 19.51
CA PHE A 104 -10.67 -8.93 19.73
C PHE A 104 -11.87 -9.29 18.83
N ASN A 105 -13.09 -9.11 19.35
CA ASN A 105 -14.31 -9.34 18.60
C ASN A 105 -14.58 -8.21 17.59
N GLY A 106 -15.57 -8.42 16.70
CA GLY A 106 -15.99 -7.43 15.70
C GLY A 106 -16.65 -6.16 16.27
N ASP A 107 -16.68 -6.00 17.60
CA ASP A 107 -17.35 -4.88 18.29
C ASP A 107 -16.34 -3.92 18.94
N ARG A 108 -15.03 -4.20 18.87
CA ARG A 108 -13.99 -3.28 19.39
C ARG A 108 -13.79 -2.11 18.43
N PHE A 109 -13.72 -0.91 19.00
CA PHE A 109 -13.36 0.34 18.30
C PHE A 109 -12.06 0.88 18.88
N ASP A 110 -11.38 1.73 18.11
CA ASP A 110 -10.18 2.44 18.57
C ASP A 110 -10.30 3.93 18.23
N PRO A 111 -10.21 4.85 19.21
CA PRO A 111 -10.41 6.29 18.96
C PRO A 111 -9.38 6.90 17.99
N PHE A 112 -8.19 6.31 17.88
CA PHE A 112 -7.11 6.80 17.04
C PHE A 112 -7.17 6.21 15.63
N TYR A 113 -7.37 4.90 15.50
CA TYR A 113 -7.37 4.22 14.20
C TYR A 113 -8.74 4.15 13.53
N CYS A 114 -9.81 3.96 14.29
CA CYS A 114 -11.14 3.65 13.75
C CYS A 114 -12.26 4.03 14.73
N ALA A 115 -12.45 5.34 14.92
CA ALA A 115 -13.41 5.85 15.90
C ALA A 115 -14.87 5.54 15.54
N THR A 116 -15.17 5.30 14.26
CA THR A 116 -16.54 5.19 13.74
C THR A 116 -16.86 3.83 13.11
N PHE A 117 -15.96 2.87 13.15
CA PHE A 117 -16.20 1.50 12.65
C PHE A 117 -15.29 0.48 13.37
N PRO A 118 -15.58 -0.83 13.28
CA PRO A 118 -14.83 -1.84 14.02
C PRO A 118 -13.34 -1.91 13.68
N LEU A 119 -12.52 -2.10 14.71
CA LEU A 119 -11.07 -2.31 14.60
C LEU A 119 -10.74 -3.52 13.72
N LEU A 120 -11.60 -4.52 13.67
CA LEU A 120 -11.41 -5.68 12.80
C LEU A 120 -11.49 -5.31 11.31
N THR A 121 -12.34 -4.35 10.92
CA THR A 121 -12.35 -3.81 9.56
C THR A 121 -11.05 -3.05 9.27
N TYR A 122 -10.54 -2.27 10.24
CA TYR A 122 -9.25 -1.58 10.10
C TYR A 122 -8.09 -2.57 9.95
N ALA A 123 -8.09 -3.64 10.75
CA ALA A 123 -7.10 -4.71 10.68
C ALA A 123 -7.12 -5.42 9.32
N ALA A 124 -8.30 -5.70 8.78
CA ALA A 124 -8.46 -6.27 7.44
C ALA A 124 -7.93 -5.31 6.36
N TYR A 125 -8.30 -4.03 6.43
CA TYR A 125 -7.81 -2.99 5.52
C TYR A 125 -6.29 -2.92 5.51
N GLN A 126 -5.65 -2.76 6.67
CA GLN A 126 -4.19 -2.67 6.79
C GLN A 126 -3.47 -3.96 6.37
N GLY A 127 -4.08 -5.12 6.59
CA GLY A 127 -3.52 -6.40 6.13
C GLY A 127 -3.36 -6.47 4.61
N THR A 128 -4.22 -5.79 3.85
CA THR A 128 -4.08 -5.72 2.39
C THR A 128 -2.88 -4.89 1.93
N PHE A 129 -2.47 -3.89 2.70
CA PHE A 129 -1.24 -3.11 2.45
C PHE A 129 0.00 -3.97 2.67
N ALA A 130 0.00 -4.79 3.73
CA ALA A 130 1.09 -5.74 4.00
C ALA A 130 1.27 -6.73 2.84
N ILE A 131 0.14 -7.29 2.35
CA ILE A 131 0.12 -8.23 1.22
C ILE A 131 0.72 -7.57 -0.03
N VAL A 132 0.20 -6.42 -0.45
CA VAL A 132 0.64 -5.79 -1.71
C VAL A 132 2.09 -5.34 -1.64
N THR A 133 2.56 -4.89 -0.47
CA THR A 133 3.96 -4.50 -0.27
C THR A 133 4.92 -5.66 -0.55
N CYS A 134 4.63 -6.85 -0.01
CA CYS A 134 5.43 -8.04 -0.29
C CYS A 134 5.32 -8.48 -1.76
N ALA A 135 4.13 -8.36 -2.35
CA ALA A 135 3.91 -8.72 -3.75
C ALA A 135 4.71 -7.83 -4.72
N ILE A 136 4.92 -6.54 -4.39
CA ILE A 136 5.77 -5.62 -5.19
C ILE A 136 7.21 -6.14 -5.27
N ILE A 137 7.78 -6.64 -4.17
CA ILE A 137 9.16 -7.15 -4.13
C ILE A 137 9.37 -8.30 -5.13
N SER A 138 8.32 -9.11 -5.37
CA SER A 138 8.38 -10.23 -6.32
C SER A 138 8.80 -9.82 -7.73
N GLY A 139 8.41 -8.61 -8.17
CA GLY A 139 8.71 -8.12 -9.51
C GLY A 139 10.20 -7.88 -9.74
N SER A 140 10.98 -7.63 -8.69
CA SER A 140 12.43 -7.53 -8.80
C SER A 140 13.13 -8.88 -8.94
N ILE A 141 12.53 -9.98 -8.47
CA ILE A 141 13.23 -11.27 -8.29
C ILE A 141 12.58 -12.43 -9.06
N VAL A 142 11.52 -12.13 -9.83
CA VAL A 142 10.84 -13.11 -10.67
C VAL A 142 11.79 -13.73 -11.70
N GLY A 143 11.62 -15.04 -11.90
CA GLY A 143 12.41 -15.83 -12.86
C GLY A 143 13.73 -16.35 -12.32
N ARG A 144 14.07 -16.08 -11.05
CA ARG A 144 15.29 -16.59 -10.41
C ARG A 144 15.16 -16.98 -8.94
N ILE A 145 14.09 -16.61 -8.25
CA ILE A 145 13.84 -17.10 -6.88
C ILE A 145 13.09 -18.44 -6.86
N ARG A 146 13.44 -19.31 -5.91
CA ARG A 146 12.71 -20.54 -5.61
C ARG A 146 11.58 -20.25 -4.62
N LEU A 147 10.49 -21.02 -4.70
CA LEU A 147 9.29 -20.83 -3.89
C LEU A 147 9.55 -20.86 -2.37
N ILE A 148 10.21 -21.91 -1.86
CA ILE A 148 10.39 -22.08 -0.41
C ILE A 148 11.22 -20.94 0.20
N PRO A 149 12.39 -20.57 -0.36
CA PRO A 149 13.10 -19.36 0.07
C PRO A 149 12.25 -18.09 0.00
N TYR A 150 11.39 -17.95 -1.02
CA TYR A 150 10.50 -16.79 -1.12
C TYR A 150 9.48 -16.73 0.01
N ILE A 151 8.83 -17.85 0.35
CA ILE A 151 7.88 -17.93 1.47
C ILE A 151 8.55 -17.52 2.78
N ILE A 152 9.74 -18.07 3.07
CA ILE A 152 10.50 -17.74 4.28
C ILE A 152 10.88 -16.26 4.27
N PHE A 153 11.37 -15.77 3.12
CA PHE A 153 11.76 -14.39 2.95
C PHE A 153 10.61 -13.43 3.24
N ILE A 154 9.44 -13.59 2.59
CA ILE A 154 8.33 -12.64 2.78
C ILE A 154 7.74 -12.71 4.19
N PHE A 155 7.71 -13.89 4.82
CA PHE A 155 7.25 -14.03 6.20
C PHE A 155 8.17 -13.26 7.16
N VAL A 156 9.48 -13.53 7.10
CA VAL A 156 10.48 -12.86 7.95
C VAL A 156 10.54 -11.38 7.64
N TRP A 157 10.57 -11.00 6.37
CA TRP A 157 10.65 -9.62 5.91
C TRP A 157 9.43 -8.81 6.36
N SER A 158 8.22 -9.37 6.27
CA SER A 158 7.02 -8.71 6.79
C SER A 158 7.17 -8.40 8.28
N THR A 159 7.60 -9.40 9.06
CA THR A 159 7.82 -9.25 10.50
C THR A 159 8.92 -8.24 10.85
N VAL A 160 10.06 -8.24 10.18
CA VAL A 160 11.23 -7.44 10.61
C VAL A 160 11.37 -6.11 9.87
N CYS A 161 10.67 -5.91 8.76
CA CYS A 161 10.73 -4.69 7.96
C CYS A 161 9.37 -4.00 7.84
N TYR A 162 8.33 -4.72 7.42
CA TYR A 162 7.01 -4.11 7.19
C TYR A 162 6.34 -3.70 8.48
N ASP A 163 6.13 -4.63 9.42
CA ASP A 163 5.40 -4.37 10.66
C ASP A 163 6.04 -3.22 11.48
N PRO A 164 7.38 -3.17 11.67
CA PRO A 164 8.02 -2.05 12.35
C PRO A 164 7.89 -0.74 11.58
N MET A 165 8.04 -0.74 10.24
CA MET A 165 7.88 0.48 9.45
C MET A 165 6.45 1.02 9.52
N ALA A 166 5.44 0.14 9.44
CA ALA A 166 4.04 0.50 9.62
C ALA A 166 3.82 1.10 11.01
N HIS A 167 4.40 0.50 12.06
CA HIS A 167 4.34 1.07 13.41
C HIS A 167 5.00 2.45 13.49
N TRP A 168 6.20 2.64 12.93
CA TRP A 168 6.93 3.90 13.00
C TRP A 168 6.15 5.07 12.37
N VAL A 169 5.47 4.81 11.25
CA VAL A 169 4.80 5.83 10.43
C VAL A 169 3.33 6.00 10.78
N TRP A 170 2.61 4.91 11.07
CA TRP A 170 1.16 4.90 11.26
C TRP A 170 0.72 4.50 12.66
N GLY A 171 1.57 3.84 13.45
CA GLY A 171 1.29 3.54 14.84
C GLY A 171 1.05 4.82 15.66
N SER A 172 0.17 4.75 16.66
CA SER A 172 -0.26 5.88 17.49
C SER A 172 0.91 6.59 18.19
N ASN A 173 1.95 5.84 18.57
CA ASN A 173 3.17 6.32 19.20
C ASN A 173 4.41 6.20 18.29
N GLY A 174 4.22 5.92 17.00
CA GLY A 174 5.31 5.74 16.05
C GLY A 174 6.25 6.94 16.05
N TRP A 175 7.56 6.70 16.08
CA TRP A 175 8.52 7.80 16.18
C TRP A 175 8.59 8.68 14.92
N LEU A 176 8.43 8.11 13.72
CA LEU A 176 8.38 8.89 12.48
C LEU A 176 7.13 9.75 12.42
N ARG A 177 6.00 9.20 12.90
CA ARG A 177 4.76 9.96 13.09
C ARG A 177 4.96 11.12 14.06
N THR A 178 5.53 10.85 15.23
CA THR A 178 5.79 11.85 16.27
C THR A 178 6.74 12.95 15.78
N TYR A 179 7.69 12.59 14.91
CA TYR A 179 8.59 13.53 14.24
C TYR A 179 7.89 14.40 13.17
N GLY A 180 6.64 14.11 12.82
CA GLY A 180 5.87 14.87 11.83
C GLY A 180 6.02 14.36 10.40
N THR A 181 6.42 13.10 10.19
CA THR A 181 6.48 12.50 8.86
C THR A 181 5.08 12.43 8.25
N LEU A 182 4.91 13.05 7.08
CA LEU A 182 3.67 13.00 6.32
C LEU A 182 3.73 11.82 5.34
N ASP A 183 2.91 10.81 5.60
CA ASP A 183 2.71 9.68 4.69
C ASP A 183 1.26 9.21 4.76
N PHE A 184 0.44 9.74 3.85
CA PHE A 184 -1.00 9.56 3.88
C PHE A 184 -1.43 8.10 3.66
N ALA A 185 -0.88 7.44 2.63
CA ALA A 185 -1.29 6.09 2.23
C ALA A 185 -0.11 5.12 2.00
N GLY A 186 1.15 5.49 2.29
CA GLY A 186 2.25 4.51 2.32
C GLY A 186 3.29 4.71 1.24
N GLY A 187 3.65 5.96 0.94
CA GLY A 187 4.83 6.26 0.13
C GLY A 187 6.10 5.64 0.73
N THR A 188 6.24 5.69 2.06
CA THR A 188 7.36 5.09 2.78
C THR A 188 7.10 3.62 3.09
N VAL A 189 5.98 3.32 3.76
CA VAL A 189 5.66 1.98 4.29
C VAL A 189 5.48 0.94 3.19
N VAL A 190 4.90 1.33 2.05
CA VAL A 190 4.65 0.41 0.93
C VAL A 190 5.71 0.60 -0.15
N HIS A 191 5.78 1.76 -0.79
CA HIS A 191 6.52 1.89 -2.05
C HIS A 191 8.04 1.97 -1.86
N ILE A 192 8.54 2.90 -1.05
CA ILE A 192 9.99 3.02 -0.83
C ILE A 192 10.52 1.74 -0.18
N LEU A 193 9.83 1.21 0.83
CA LEU A 193 10.25 0.02 1.54
C LEU A 193 10.32 -1.21 0.61
N SER A 194 9.27 -1.49 -0.17
CA SER A 194 9.28 -2.61 -1.12
C SER A 194 10.27 -2.39 -2.28
N GLY A 195 10.38 -1.17 -2.82
CA GLY A 195 11.27 -0.86 -3.92
C GLY A 195 12.75 -1.01 -3.55
N VAL A 196 13.15 -0.51 -2.38
CA VAL A 196 14.52 -0.70 -1.86
C VAL A 196 14.78 -2.18 -1.56
N SER A 197 13.80 -2.88 -1.00
CA SER A 197 13.91 -4.32 -0.72
C SER A 197 14.02 -5.15 -2.01
N GLY A 198 13.28 -4.78 -3.06
CA GLY A 198 13.34 -5.40 -4.38
C GLY A 198 14.72 -5.29 -5.02
N ILE A 199 15.29 -4.07 -5.10
CA ILE A 199 16.66 -3.87 -5.61
C ILE A 199 17.66 -4.63 -4.74
N THR A 200 17.53 -4.56 -3.41
CA THR A 200 18.46 -5.24 -2.51
C THR A 200 18.44 -6.76 -2.73
N ALA A 201 17.26 -7.36 -2.84
CA ALA A 201 17.10 -8.76 -3.15
C ALA A 201 17.63 -9.11 -4.56
N ALA A 202 17.41 -8.25 -5.55
CA ALA A 202 17.97 -8.42 -6.90
C ALA A 202 19.51 -8.44 -6.91
N VAL A 203 20.15 -7.56 -6.13
CA VAL A 203 21.61 -7.50 -5.99
C VAL A 203 22.15 -8.75 -5.28
N ILE A 204 21.51 -9.19 -4.19
CA ILE A 204 21.96 -10.35 -3.40
C ILE A 204 21.78 -11.66 -4.17
N ILE A 205 20.65 -11.85 -4.85
CA ILE A 205 20.38 -13.08 -5.63
C ILE A 205 21.23 -13.10 -6.91
N GLY A 206 21.54 -11.93 -7.46
CA GLY A 206 22.32 -11.78 -8.68
C GLY A 206 21.48 -11.81 -9.96
N LYS A 207 22.18 -11.63 -11.08
CA LYS A 207 21.58 -11.52 -12.43
C LYS A 207 20.98 -12.85 -12.90
N ARG A 208 19.92 -12.77 -13.71
CA ARG A 208 19.43 -13.93 -14.47
C ARG A 208 20.49 -14.34 -15.50
N HIS A 209 20.59 -15.65 -15.76
CA HIS A 209 21.54 -16.19 -16.73
C HIS A 209 21.36 -15.61 -18.16
N ASP A 210 20.13 -15.22 -18.51
CA ASP A 210 19.79 -14.64 -19.82
C ASP A 210 19.74 -13.10 -19.83
N TYR A 211 20.25 -12.44 -18.78
CA TYR A 211 20.19 -10.97 -18.63
C TYR A 211 20.83 -10.21 -19.79
N GLU A 212 22.01 -10.62 -20.25
CA GLU A 212 22.75 -9.92 -21.30
C GLU A 212 22.28 -10.28 -22.72
N TYR A 213 21.58 -11.41 -22.86
CA TYR A 213 21.30 -12.04 -24.16
C TYR A 213 19.87 -11.85 -24.65
N ARG A 214 18.97 -11.22 -23.88
CA ARG A 214 17.56 -11.11 -24.26
C ARG A 214 17.05 -9.67 -24.27
N PRO A 215 16.59 -9.16 -25.43
CA PRO A 215 15.68 -8.02 -25.41
C PRO A 215 14.44 -8.41 -24.61
N ASN A 216 14.05 -7.58 -23.66
CA ASN A 216 12.94 -7.82 -22.75
C ASN A 216 11.62 -7.76 -23.52
N THR A 217 11.25 -8.84 -24.22
CA THR A 217 9.99 -8.91 -24.95
C THR A 217 8.87 -9.28 -23.99
N ALA A 218 7.98 -8.31 -23.74
CA ALA A 218 6.75 -8.55 -23.00
C ALA A 218 5.98 -9.70 -23.64
N HIS A 219 5.57 -10.67 -22.84
CA HIS A 219 4.88 -11.85 -23.33
C HIS A 219 3.45 -11.54 -23.79
N ASN A 220 2.74 -10.67 -23.07
CA ASN A 220 1.33 -10.38 -23.33
C ASN A 220 0.96 -8.97 -22.83
N LEU A 221 1.04 -7.98 -23.71
CA LEU A 221 0.70 -6.58 -23.41
C LEU A 221 -0.77 -6.37 -23.01
N PRO A 222 -1.77 -7.07 -23.59
CA PRO A 222 -3.15 -7.01 -23.08
C PRO A 222 -3.29 -7.32 -21.59
N LEU A 223 -2.54 -8.29 -21.06
CA LEU A 223 -2.50 -8.54 -19.61
C LEU A 223 -1.90 -7.36 -18.84
N THR A 224 -0.84 -6.74 -19.39
CA THR A 224 -0.23 -5.54 -18.79
C THR A 224 -1.25 -4.40 -18.71
N VAL A 225 -2.03 -4.17 -19.78
CA VAL A 225 -3.09 -3.15 -19.82
C VAL A 225 -4.18 -3.44 -18.78
N LEU A 226 -4.66 -4.69 -18.73
CA LEU A 226 -5.68 -5.10 -17.75
C LEU A 226 -5.19 -4.92 -16.32
N GLY A 227 -3.97 -5.39 -16.01
CA GLY A 227 -3.37 -5.25 -14.69
C GLY A 227 -3.18 -3.78 -14.29
N SER A 228 -2.72 -2.92 -15.20
CA SER A 228 -2.56 -1.48 -14.96
C SER A 228 -3.90 -0.81 -14.67
N GLY A 229 -4.96 -1.12 -15.43
CA GLY A 229 -6.30 -0.60 -15.20
C GLY A 229 -6.88 -1.03 -13.86
N LEU A 230 -6.74 -2.32 -13.51
CA LEU A 230 -7.20 -2.85 -12.21
C LEU A 230 -6.40 -2.27 -11.03
N LEU A 231 -5.08 -2.06 -11.20
CA LEU A 231 -4.25 -1.39 -10.21
C LEU A 231 -4.71 0.05 -9.98
N TRP A 232 -5.04 0.81 -11.03
CA TRP A 232 -5.59 2.15 -10.89
C TRP A 232 -6.90 2.14 -10.10
N VAL A 233 -7.85 1.26 -10.47
CA VAL A 233 -9.13 1.12 -9.74
C VAL A 233 -8.88 0.75 -8.27
N GLY A 234 -8.02 -0.23 -8.00
CA GLY A 234 -7.66 -0.64 -6.64
C GLY A 234 -7.03 0.49 -5.83
N TRP A 235 -6.23 1.35 -6.47
CA TRP A 235 -5.58 2.49 -5.84
C TRP A 235 -6.55 3.54 -5.29
N ILE A 236 -7.80 3.56 -5.77
CA ILE A 236 -8.84 4.41 -5.20
C ILE A 236 -9.11 3.98 -3.74
N GLY A 237 -9.27 2.68 -3.48
CA GLY A 237 -9.41 2.16 -2.11
C GLY A 237 -8.12 2.31 -1.29
N PHE A 238 -6.96 2.29 -1.95
CA PHE A 238 -5.66 2.47 -1.30
C PHE A 238 -5.50 3.90 -0.76
N ASN A 239 -5.63 4.91 -1.63
CA ASN A 239 -5.44 6.29 -1.23
C ASN A 239 -6.69 6.83 -0.52
N ALA A 240 -7.88 6.78 -1.14
CA ALA A 240 -9.06 7.39 -0.53
C ALA A 240 -9.56 6.63 0.71
N GLY A 241 -9.32 5.32 0.81
CA GLY A 241 -9.56 4.56 2.03
C GLY A 241 -8.65 4.97 3.19
N SER A 242 -7.46 5.52 2.92
CA SER A 242 -6.51 5.98 3.95
C SER A 242 -6.97 7.27 4.65
N ALA A 243 -8.09 7.87 4.21
CA ALA A 243 -8.80 8.88 5.00
C ALA A 243 -9.55 8.29 6.21
N VAL A 244 -9.75 6.96 6.22
CA VAL A 244 -10.37 6.18 7.30
C VAL A 244 -11.81 6.62 7.64
N ALA A 245 -12.48 7.26 6.69
CA ALA A 245 -13.87 7.71 6.77
C ALA A 245 -14.40 8.08 5.37
N ALA A 246 -15.71 8.06 5.20
CA ALA A 246 -16.39 8.50 3.98
C ALA A 246 -16.68 10.02 4.03
N ASN A 247 -15.63 10.84 3.85
CA ASN A 247 -15.69 12.28 4.05
C ASN A 247 -14.98 13.11 2.95
N GLY A 248 -14.86 14.42 3.17
CA GLY A 248 -14.18 15.33 2.24
C GLY A 248 -12.69 15.01 2.02
N LEU A 249 -12.01 14.44 3.02
CA LEU A 249 -10.61 14.01 2.91
C LEU A 249 -10.47 12.80 1.98
N ALA A 250 -11.39 11.83 2.07
CA ALA A 250 -11.46 10.72 1.12
C ALA A 250 -11.71 11.21 -0.31
N SER A 251 -12.62 12.19 -0.46
CA SER A 251 -12.91 12.80 -1.76
C SER A 251 -11.69 13.52 -2.35
N LEU A 252 -10.94 14.25 -1.52
CA LEU A 252 -9.69 14.90 -1.93
C LEU A 252 -8.66 13.87 -2.42
N ALA A 253 -8.43 12.82 -1.64
CA ALA A 253 -7.50 11.75 -1.98
C ALA A 253 -7.91 11.02 -3.26
N LEU A 254 -9.21 10.78 -3.47
CA LEU A 254 -9.73 10.18 -4.69
C LEU A 254 -9.40 11.02 -5.94
N VAL A 255 -9.65 12.34 -5.89
CA VAL A 255 -9.38 13.24 -7.02
C VAL A 255 -7.87 13.33 -7.27
N ASN A 256 -7.07 13.50 -6.23
CA ASN A 256 -5.61 13.58 -6.33
C ASN A 256 -5.01 12.31 -6.95
N THR A 257 -5.51 11.14 -6.56
CA THR A 257 -5.10 9.83 -7.10
C THR A 257 -5.32 9.76 -8.61
N ASN A 258 -6.52 10.12 -9.07
CA ASN A 258 -6.85 10.10 -10.50
C ASN A 258 -6.09 11.16 -11.30
N ALA A 259 -5.90 12.36 -10.74
CA ALA A 259 -5.15 13.44 -11.38
C ALA A 259 -3.68 13.04 -11.61
N ALA A 260 -3.02 12.46 -10.60
CA ALA A 260 -1.63 12.00 -10.71
C ALA A 260 -1.50 10.83 -11.69
N ALA A 261 -2.41 9.85 -11.65
CA ALA A 261 -2.42 8.73 -12.59
C ALA A 261 -2.59 9.20 -14.04
N ALA A 262 -3.57 10.07 -14.29
CA ALA A 262 -3.85 10.57 -15.63
C ALA A 262 -2.69 11.40 -16.19
N SER A 263 -2.13 12.30 -15.37
CA SER A 263 -0.99 13.11 -15.79
C SER A 263 0.29 12.29 -15.97
N GLY A 264 0.51 11.24 -15.17
CA GLY A 264 1.61 10.28 -15.38
C GLY A 264 1.47 9.50 -16.70
N LEU A 265 0.27 8.98 -17.00
CA LEU A 265 -0.04 8.33 -18.29
C LEU A 265 0.26 9.25 -19.48
N LEU A 266 -0.29 10.48 -19.46
CA LEU A 266 -0.10 11.44 -20.55
C LEU A 266 1.36 11.88 -20.69
N THR A 267 2.08 12.02 -19.57
CA THR A 267 3.51 12.35 -19.58
C THR A 267 4.31 11.26 -20.28
N TRP A 268 4.06 9.98 -19.96
CA TRP A 268 4.76 8.89 -20.63
C TRP A 268 4.48 8.86 -22.13
N ILE A 269 3.20 8.95 -22.52
CA ILE A 269 2.80 8.97 -23.93
C ILE A 269 3.47 10.13 -24.67
N PHE A 270 3.49 11.32 -24.08
CA PHE A 270 4.13 12.50 -24.67
C PHE A 270 5.63 12.31 -24.87
N LEU A 271 6.35 11.75 -23.88
CA LEU A 271 7.78 11.46 -23.99
C LEU A 271 8.08 10.43 -25.09
N ASP A 272 7.25 9.40 -25.22
CA ASP A 272 7.37 8.42 -26.30
C ASP A 272 7.07 9.03 -27.67
N LEU A 273 6.09 9.95 -27.77
CA LEU A 273 5.78 10.67 -29.01
C LEU A 273 6.96 11.52 -29.49
N ILE A 274 7.67 12.19 -28.58
CA ILE A 274 8.91 12.94 -28.90
C ILE A 274 9.97 12.00 -29.51
N ARG A 275 9.96 10.73 -29.12
CA ARG A 275 10.88 9.69 -29.64
C ARG A 275 10.32 8.92 -30.83
N GLY A 276 9.12 9.25 -31.28
CA GLY A 276 8.53 8.80 -32.54
C GLY A 276 7.55 7.61 -32.45
N ARG A 277 7.52 6.83 -31.37
CA ARG A 277 6.57 5.71 -31.22
C ARG A 277 6.14 5.49 -29.78
N VAL A 278 4.83 5.42 -29.56
CA VAL A 278 4.22 5.12 -28.25
C VAL A 278 4.39 3.65 -27.90
N SER A 279 4.94 3.39 -26.72
CA SER A 279 5.01 2.05 -26.13
C SER A 279 3.79 1.81 -25.25
N ILE A 280 3.04 0.72 -25.51
CA ILE A 280 1.91 0.34 -24.65
C ILE A 280 2.39 -0.05 -23.26
N SER A 281 3.48 -0.82 -23.13
CA SER A 281 4.01 -1.20 -21.82
C SER A 281 4.43 0.04 -21.03
N GLY A 282 5.04 1.01 -21.71
CA GLY A 282 5.42 2.29 -21.12
C GLY A 282 4.20 3.11 -20.68
N ALA A 283 3.21 3.26 -21.56
CA ALA A 283 1.95 3.93 -21.24
C ALA A 283 1.22 3.27 -20.05
N CYS A 284 1.34 1.95 -19.86
CA CYS A 284 0.81 1.29 -18.66
C CYS A 284 1.62 1.54 -17.38
N CYS A 285 2.92 1.83 -17.48
CA CYS A 285 3.78 2.19 -16.34
C CYS A 285 3.58 3.65 -15.88
N GLY A 286 3.35 4.58 -16.81
CA GLY A 286 3.12 6.00 -16.53
C GLY A 286 2.10 6.28 -15.41
N PRO A 287 0.86 5.77 -15.47
CA PRO A 287 -0.12 6.00 -14.41
C PRO A 287 0.32 5.39 -13.08
N LEU A 288 0.98 4.22 -13.07
CA LEU A 288 1.46 3.59 -11.83
C LEU A 288 2.53 4.43 -11.14
N ILE A 289 3.40 5.10 -11.90
CA ILE A 289 4.41 6.01 -11.36
C ILE A 289 3.74 7.22 -10.70
N GLY A 290 2.76 7.82 -11.35
CA GLY A 290 1.98 8.92 -10.77
C GLY A 290 1.24 8.50 -9.50
N LEU A 291 0.64 7.30 -9.51
CA LEU A 291 -0.05 6.71 -8.36
C LEU A 291 0.91 6.50 -7.18
N VAL A 292 2.06 5.87 -7.40
CA VAL A 292 3.11 5.69 -6.38
C VAL A 292 3.54 7.02 -5.77
N ALA A 293 3.77 8.03 -6.62
CA ALA A 293 4.31 9.29 -6.16
C ALA A 293 3.29 10.11 -5.35
N VAL A 294 2.00 10.08 -5.72
CA VAL A 294 0.96 10.83 -5.00
C VAL A 294 0.52 10.13 -3.72
N THR A 295 0.73 8.81 -3.57
CA THR A 295 0.36 8.03 -2.37
C THR A 295 0.65 8.73 -1.03
N PRO A 296 1.87 9.23 -0.72
CA PRO A 296 2.11 9.90 0.56
C PRO A 296 1.43 11.26 0.70
N ALA A 297 1.02 11.88 -0.41
CA ALA A 297 0.54 13.26 -0.49
C ALA A 297 -0.95 13.39 -0.78
N SER A 298 -1.65 12.31 -1.14
CA SER A 298 -2.99 12.37 -1.73
C SER A 298 -4.04 13.01 -0.82
N GLY A 299 -3.89 12.92 0.51
CA GLY A 299 -4.78 13.61 1.46
C GLY A 299 -4.32 15.01 1.89
N PHE A 300 -3.15 15.49 1.43
CA PHE A 300 -2.54 16.72 1.94
C PHE A 300 -2.47 17.86 0.92
N ILE A 301 -2.56 17.55 -0.38
CA ILE A 301 -2.36 18.52 -1.46
C ILE A 301 -3.67 18.85 -2.18
N GLN A 302 -3.70 19.97 -2.90
CA GLN A 302 -4.84 20.31 -3.77
C GLN A 302 -4.72 19.60 -5.14
N PRO A 303 -5.84 19.35 -5.84
CA PRO A 303 -5.87 18.64 -7.14
C PRO A 303 -4.94 19.19 -8.22
N GLY A 304 -4.75 20.52 -8.28
CA GLY A 304 -3.82 21.12 -9.24
C GLY A 304 -2.38 20.65 -9.05
N TRP A 305 -1.94 20.50 -7.79
CA TRP A 305 -0.60 20.02 -7.45
C TRP A 305 -0.44 18.52 -7.72
N ALA A 306 -1.51 17.73 -7.60
CA ALA A 306 -1.47 16.29 -7.88
C ALA A 306 -1.07 15.97 -9.33
N LEU A 307 -1.33 16.87 -10.29
CA LEU A 307 -0.85 16.74 -11.66
C LEU A 307 0.68 16.72 -11.73
N LEU A 308 1.37 17.52 -10.91
CA LEU A 308 2.84 17.53 -10.87
C LEU A 308 3.41 16.24 -10.29
N PHE A 309 2.68 15.58 -9.37
CA PHE A 309 3.03 14.25 -8.87
C PHE A 309 2.88 13.14 -9.93
N GLY A 310 2.09 13.36 -10.98
CA GLY A 310 2.16 12.49 -12.17
C GLY A 310 3.29 12.85 -13.12
N ILE A 311 3.47 14.14 -13.42
CA ILE A 311 4.42 14.60 -14.45
C ILE A 311 5.89 14.40 -14.02
N ILE A 312 6.28 14.95 -12.87
CA ILE A 312 7.69 15.03 -12.48
C ILE A 312 8.28 13.63 -12.21
N PRO A 313 7.65 12.76 -11.39
CA PRO A 313 8.13 11.41 -11.16
C PRO A 313 8.20 10.58 -12.44
N THR A 314 7.19 10.68 -13.31
CA THR A 314 7.18 9.96 -14.59
C THR A 314 8.32 10.38 -15.48
N LEU A 315 8.59 11.69 -15.61
CA LEU A 315 9.73 12.20 -16.36
C LEU A 315 11.06 11.66 -15.83
N LEU A 316 11.25 11.71 -14.51
CA LEU A 316 12.50 11.27 -13.87
C LEU A 316 12.71 9.76 -14.03
N ILE A 317 11.67 8.95 -13.83
CA ILE A 317 11.73 7.49 -13.97
C ILE A 317 11.89 7.09 -15.43
N TYR A 318 11.24 7.79 -16.36
CA TYR A 318 11.44 7.60 -17.80
C TYR A 318 12.91 7.76 -18.16
N ILE A 319 13.55 8.85 -17.72
CA ILE A 319 14.98 9.09 -17.91
C ILE A 319 15.82 7.98 -17.25
N ALA A 320 15.52 7.63 -16.00
CA ALA A 320 16.28 6.59 -15.27
C ALA A 320 16.26 5.23 -15.99
N ILE A 321 15.11 4.82 -16.54
CA ILE A 321 14.97 3.55 -17.27
C ILE A 321 15.81 3.54 -18.54
N LEU A 322 16.00 4.68 -19.21
CA LEU A 322 16.84 4.77 -20.41
C LEU A 322 18.33 4.58 -20.11
N TYR A 323 18.77 5.07 -18.95
CA TYR A 323 20.18 5.00 -18.55
C TYR A 323 20.51 3.79 -17.68
N LYS A 324 19.52 2.98 -17.27
CA LYS A 324 19.70 1.86 -16.33
C LYS A 324 20.67 0.79 -16.82
N HIS A 325 20.81 0.62 -18.14
CA HIS A 325 21.69 -0.41 -18.73
C HIS A 325 23.15 -0.25 -18.28
N ASN A 326 23.56 0.96 -17.88
CA ASN A 326 24.92 1.24 -17.41
C ASN A 326 25.16 0.81 -15.95
N ILE A 327 24.11 0.51 -15.19
CA ILE A 327 24.19 0.18 -13.76
C ILE A 327 24.46 -1.31 -13.55
N GLY A 328 24.12 -2.16 -14.53
CA GLY A 328 24.38 -3.60 -14.46
C GLY A 328 23.62 -4.33 -13.35
N ILE A 329 22.53 -3.75 -12.83
CA ILE A 329 21.62 -4.43 -11.89
C ILE A 329 20.44 -4.99 -12.69
N ASP A 330 20.18 -6.29 -12.54
CA ASP A 330 19.03 -6.96 -13.15
C ASP A 330 17.81 -6.87 -12.24
N ASP A 331 17.21 -5.68 -12.10
CA ASP A 331 15.87 -5.53 -11.49
C ASP A 331 14.81 -5.91 -12.54
N THR A 332 14.22 -7.11 -12.43
CA THR A 332 13.54 -7.77 -13.55
C THR A 332 12.44 -6.91 -14.20
N LEU A 333 11.69 -6.16 -13.40
CA LEU A 333 10.57 -5.32 -13.82
C LEU A 333 10.72 -3.85 -13.40
N ASP A 334 11.94 -3.40 -13.10
CA ASP A 334 12.25 -2.03 -12.69
C ASP A 334 11.51 -1.55 -11.43
N VAL A 335 11.13 -2.49 -10.56
CA VAL A 335 10.35 -2.25 -9.34
C VAL A 335 11.02 -1.22 -8.45
N GLY A 336 12.33 -1.30 -8.26
CA GLY A 336 12.99 -0.40 -7.34
C GLY A 336 13.24 1.00 -7.91
N ILE A 337 13.24 1.19 -9.23
CA ILE A 337 13.21 2.54 -9.80
C ILE A 337 11.79 3.11 -9.73
N MET A 338 10.77 2.29 -10.04
CA MET A 338 9.37 2.73 -10.05
C MET A 338 8.80 3.01 -8.64
N HIS A 339 9.09 2.14 -7.66
CA HIS A 339 8.61 2.25 -6.28
C HIS A 339 9.65 2.81 -5.31
N GLY A 340 10.93 2.45 -5.49
CA GLY A 340 12.04 2.83 -4.61
C GLY A 340 12.76 4.13 -5.02
N GLY A 341 12.29 4.81 -6.07
CA GLY A 341 12.84 6.04 -6.64
C GLY A 341 13.03 7.22 -5.67
N GLY A 342 12.69 7.07 -4.38
CA GLY A 342 13.06 7.96 -3.28
C GLY A 342 14.53 8.42 -3.26
N LYS A 343 15.48 7.64 -3.80
CA LYS A 343 16.88 8.09 -3.96
C LYS A 343 17.15 8.93 -5.21
N LEU A 344 16.32 8.84 -6.25
CA LEU A 344 16.32 9.77 -7.39
C LEU A 344 15.79 11.15 -6.94
N PHE A 345 14.89 11.19 -5.95
CA PHE A 345 14.38 12.42 -5.34
C PHE A 345 15.34 13.10 -4.33
N ARG A 346 16.40 12.43 -3.87
CA ARG A 346 17.45 13.10 -3.06
C ARG A 346 18.24 14.13 -3.87
N TYR A 347 18.28 13.99 -5.20
CA TYR A 347 18.82 15.02 -6.11
C TYR A 347 17.77 16.07 -6.52
N ALA A 348 16.48 15.79 -6.34
CA ALA A 348 15.39 16.77 -6.55
C ALA A 348 15.19 17.70 -5.34
N LYS A 349 15.78 17.39 -4.18
CA LYS A 349 15.82 18.26 -2.98
C LYS A 349 16.56 19.60 -3.16
N ILE A 350 17.09 19.89 -4.36
CA ILE A 350 17.70 21.18 -4.68
C ILE A 350 16.71 22.13 -5.39
N LEU A 351 15.50 21.68 -5.77
CA LEU A 351 14.66 22.51 -6.64
C LEU A 351 13.27 22.89 -6.14
N PHE A 352 12.58 22.14 -5.28
CA PHE A 352 11.27 22.60 -4.78
C PHE A 352 10.97 22.09 -3.36
N PHE A 353 10.75 23.07 -2.47
CA PHE A 353 10.55 23.04 -1.00
C PHE A 353 11.81 23.18 -0.15
#